data_AF-A0A965XW06-F1
#
_entry.id   AF-A0A965XW06-F1
#
_cell.length_a   1.000
_cell.length_b   1.000
_cell.length_c   1.000
_cell.angle_alpha   90.00
_cell.angle_beta   90.00
_cell.angle_gamma   90.00
#
_symmetry.space_group_name_H-M   'P 1'
#
loop_
_entity.id
_entity.type
_entity.pdbx_description
1 polymer ?
#
loop_
_entity_poly.entity_id
_entity_poly.type
_entity_poly.pdbx_seq_one_letter_code
_entity_poly.pdbx_strand_id
1 'polypeptide(L)'
;MDYKGLYNNIKRKRSFLCIGLDTNPALLPSFMEGVRYPLFEYNKAIIDATHHLAVAYKPNLAFYEAEGHIGWLQFEMTVNYIREKDPTMFIIA
;
A
#
# COMPACT_ATOMS: atom_id res chain seq x y z
N MET A 1 -1.78 7.31 14.44
CA MET A 1 -3.22 7.01 14.20
C MET A 1 -3.98 7.36 15.47
N ASP A 2 -5.01 8.19 15.40
CA ASP A 2 -5.88 8.47 16.55
C ASP A 2 -7.25 7.79 16.37
N TYR A 3 -7.89 7.44 17.50
CA TYR A 3 -9.16 6.71 17.52
C TYR A 3 -10.30 7.44 16.79
N LYS A 4 -10.38 8.77 16.92
CA LYS A 4 -11.45 9.56 16.30
C LYS A 4 -11.31 9.55 14.78
N GLY A 5 -10.09 9.71 14.27
CA GLY A 5 -9.79 9.61 12.85
C GLY A 5 -10.15 8.24 12.27
N LEU A 6 -9.76 7.16 12.96
CA LEU A 6 -10.13 5.80 12.54
C LEU A 6 -11.64 5.59 12.50
N TYR A 7 -12.35 5.96 13.58
CA TYR A 7 -13.80 5.85 13.67
C TYR A 7 -14.50 6.63 12.54
N ASN A 8 -14.06 7.86 12.27
CA ASN A 8 -14.63 8.70 11.21
C ASN A 8 -14.38 8.11 9.82
N ASN A 9 -13.19 7.54 9.56
CA ASN A 9 -12.90 6.86 8.31
C ASN A 9 -13.77 5.62 8.11
N ILE A 10 -13.94 4.81 9.17
CA ILE A 10 -14.81 3.62 9.15
C ILE A 10 -16.25 4.02 8.81
N LYS A 11 -16.78 5.08 9.45
CA LYS A 11 -18.12 5.59 9.16
C LYS A 11 -18.26 6.09 7.72
N ARG A 12 -17.28 6.87 7.24
CA ARG A 12 -17.28 7.45 5.88
C ARG A 12 -17.21 6.37 4.80
N LYS A 13 -16.30 5.40 4.95
CA LYS A 13 -16.08 4.32 3.97
C LYS A 13 -16.99 3.11 4.18
N ARG A 14 -17.73 3.07 5.30
CA ARG A 14 -18.59 1.95 5.72
C ARG A 14 -17.83 0.62 5.71
N SER A 15 -16.58 0.66 6.18
CA SER A 15 -15.65 -0.44 6.07
C SER A 15 -14.68 -0.44 7.25
N PHE A 16 -14.26 -1.64 7.62
CA PHE A 16 -13.18 -1.88 8.59
C PHE A 16 -11.91 -2.41 7.90
N LEU A 17 -11.93 -2.48 6.57
CA LEU A 17 -10.91 -3.17 5.78
C LEU A 17 -9.54 -2.49 5.91
N CYS A 18 -8.56 -3.27 6.36
CA CYS A 18 -7.14 -2.98 6.25
C CYS A 18 -6.52 -3.91 5.22
N ILE A 19 -5.78 -3.37 4.26
CA ILE A 19 -5.18 -4.17 3.18
C ILE A 19 -3.67 -4.27 3.41
N GLY A 20 -3.16 -5.50 3.46
CA GLY A 20 -1.72 -5.76 3.48
C GLY A 20 -1.09 -5.53 2.11
N LEU A 21 0.07 -4.89 2.08
CA LEU A 21 0.89 -4.72 0.87
C LEU A 21 2.20 -5.47 1.10
N ASP A 22 2.15 -6.78 0.85
CA ASP A 22 3.15 -7.77 1.23
C ASP A 22 3.73 -8.41 -0.06
N THR A 23 4.21 -7.56 -0.97
CA THR A 23 4.53 -7.96 -2.35
C THR A 23 5.86 -8.71 -2.44
N ASN A 24 5.78 -10.00 -2.79
CA ASN A 24 6.95 -10.84 -3.07
C ASN A 24 7.25 -10.81 -4.58
N PRO A 25 8.44 -10.31 -5.01
CA PRO A 25 8.83 -10.30 -6.41
C PRO A 25 8.73 -11.66 -7.10
N ALA A 26 9.03 -12.75 -6.39
CA ALA A 26 9.02 -14.10 -6.95
C ALA A 26 7.61 -14.64 -7.27
N LEU A 27 6.57 -14.00 -6.76
CA LEU A 27 5.17 -14.37 -6.99
C LEU A 27 4.44 -13.40 -7.93
N LEU A 28 5.16 -12.42 -8.49
CA LEU A 28 4.56 -11.47 -9.41
C LEU A 28 4.19 -12.15 -10.74
N PRO A 29 3.07 -11.74 -11.38
CA PRO A 29 2.70 -12.23 -12.69
C PRO A 29 3.76 -11.93 -13.76
N SER A 30 3.89 -12.79 -14.77
CA SER A 30 4.90 -12.65 -15.83
C SER A 30 4.82 -11.34 -16.62
N PHE A 31 3.63 -10.73 -16.74
CA PHE A 31 3.49 -9.42 -17.39
C PHE A 31 4.18 -8.28 -16.63
N MET A 32 4.63 -8.51 -15.38
CA MET A 32 5.41 -7.56 -14.59
C MET A 32 6.93 -7.71 -14.80
N GLU A 33 7.37 -8.68 -15.61
CA GLU A 33 8.80 -8.86 -15.91
C GLU A 33 9.38 -7.61 -16.59
N GLY A 34 10.56 -7.18 -16.14
CA GLY A 34 11.23 -5.99 -16.68
C GLY A 34 10.64 -4.65 -16.23
N VAL A 35 9.57 -4.64 -15.43
CA VAL A 35 9.05 -3.41 -14.81
C VAL A 35 10.11 -2.85 -13.86
N ARG A 36 10.40 -1.55 -13.99
CA ARG A 36 11.48 -0.87 -13.23
C ARG A 36 11.26 -0.89 -11.72
N TYR A 37 10.01 -0.74 -11.28
CA TYR A 37 9.63 -0.67 -9.86
C TYR A 37 8.47 -1.64 -9.58
N PRO A 38 8.73 -2.95 -9.60
CA PRO A 38 7.68 -3.97 -9.63
C PRO A 38 6.85 -4.04 -8.34
N LEU A 39 7.47 -3.81 -7.16
CA LEU A 39 6.74 -3.74 -5.88
C LEU A 39 5.79 -2.56 -5.89
N PHE A 40 6.27 -1.39 -6.31
CA PHE A 40 5.46 -0.18 -6.36
C PHE A 40 4.31 -0.33 -7.35
N GLU A 41 4.57 -0.73 -8.60
CA GLU A 41 3.52 -0.84 -9.63
C GLU A 41 2.45 -1.87 -9.25
N TYR A 42 2.83 -2.99 -8.64
CA TYR A 42 1.88 -3.98 -8.15
C TYR A 42 1.03 -3.44 -6.98
N ASN A 43 1.67 -2.82 -5.99
CA ASN A 43 0.96 -2.18 -4.88
C ASN A 43 0.05 -1.06 -5.36
N LYS A 44 0.50 -0.25 -6.31
CA LYS A 44 -0.25 0.83 -6.94
C LYS A 44 -1.54 0.30 -7.56
N ALA A 45 -1.48 -0.80 -8.30
CA ALA A 45 -2.65 -1.42 -8.91
C ALA A 45 -3.67 -1.88 -7.85
N ILE A 46 -3.20 -2.47 -6.74
CA ILE A 46 -4.06 -2.81 -5.60
C ILE A 46 -4.70 -1.54 -5.04
N ILE A 47 -3.90 -0.51 -4.74
CA ILE A 47 -4.39 0.75 -4.16
C ILE A 47 -5.44 1.40 -5.07
N ASP A 48 -5.18 1.47 -6.38
CA ASP A 48 -6.12 1.99 -7.38
C ASP A 48 -7.46 1.24 -7.31
N ALA A 49 -7.42 -0.08 -7.24
CA ALA A 49 -8.60 -0.92 -7.18
C ALA A 49 -9.34 -0.86 -5.82
N THR A 50 -8.67 -0.54 -4.71
CA THR A 50 -9.24 -0.78 -3.37
C THR A 50 -9.33 0.42 -2.43
N HIS A 51 -8.75 1.57 -2.76
CA HIS A 51 -8.68 2.74 -1.84
C HIS A 51 -10.05 3.24 -1.37
N HIS A 52 -11.10 3.08 -2.17
CA HIS A 52 -12.47 3.46 -1.81
C HIS A 52 -13.09 2.55 -0.74
N LEU A 53 -12.57 1.33 -0.57
CA LEU A 53 -13.02 0.34 0.42
C LEU A 53 -12.13 0.30 1.67
N ALA A 54 -10.83 0.55 1.52
CA ALA A 54 -9.86 0.41 2.61
C ALA A 54 -9.85 1.64 3.54
N VAL A 55 -9.78 1.42 4.85
CA VAL A 55 -9.51 2.49 5.84
C VAL A 55 -8.03 2.62 6.18
N ALA A 56 -7.25 1.57 5.88
CA ALA A 56 -5.81 1.55 6.07
C ALA A 56 -5.12 0.63 5.05
N TYR A 57 -3.87 0.95 4.75
CA TYR A 57 -2.92 0.02 4.13
C TYR A 57 -1.83 -0.33 5.12
N LYS A 58 -1.39 -1.59 5.09
CA LYS A 58 -0.32 -2.11 5.92
C LYS A 58 0.81 -2.67 5.05
N PRO A 59 1.71 -1.83 4.52
CA PRO A 59 2.92 -2.31 3.87
C PRO A 59 3.79 -3.04 4.88
N ASN A 60 4.17 -4.29 4.59
CA ASN A 60 5.06 -5.04 5.46
C ASN A 60 6.52 -4.76 5.08
N LEU A 61 7.24 -4.05 5.96
CA LEU A 61 8.60 -3.55 5.73
C LEU A 61 9.58 -4.64 5.30
N ALA A 62 9.44 -5.88 5.80
CA ALA A 62 10.35 -6.97 5.46
C ALA A 62 10.45 -7.26 3.95
N PHE A 63 9.35 -7.11 3.21
CA PHE A 63 9.34 -7.31 1.74
C PHE A 63 10.07 -6.21 0.99
N TYR A 64 10.09 -4.99 1.52
CA TYR A 64 10.83 -3.88 0.95
C TYR A 64 12.30 -3.95 1.36
N GLU A 65 12.59 -4.28 2.63
CA GLU A 65 13.97 -4.41 3.14
C GLU A 65 14.77 -5.48 2.40
N ALA A 66 14.13 -6.58 2.01
CA ALA A 66 14.77 -7.66 1.25
C ALA A 66 15.33 -7.20 -0.11
N GLU A 67 14.74 -6.16 -0.71
CA GLU A 67 15.17 -5.57 -1.99
C GLU A 67 16.19 -4.41 -1.81
N GLY A 68 16.71 -4.23 -0.59
CA GLY A 68 17.70 -3.22 -0.25
C GLY A 68 17.23 -1.78 -0.53
N HIS A 69 18.15 -0.93 -1.00
CA HIS A 69 17.84 0.49 -1.24
C HIS A 69 16.74 0.72 -2.29
N ILE A 70 16.61 -0.17 -3.29
CA ILE A 70 15.55 -0.11 -4.30
C ILE A 70 14.19 -0.45 -3.69
N GLY A 71 14.15 -1.39 -2.74
CA GLY A 71 12.93 -1.67 -1.98
C GLY A 71 12.47 -0.48 -1.14
N TRP A 72 13.39 0.19 -0.44
CA TRP A 72 13.09 1.41 0.32
C TRP A 72 12.55 2.55 -0.55
N LEU A 73 13.14 2.76 -1.73
CA LEU A 73 12.62 3.72 -2.71
C LEU A 73 11.18 3.38 -3.12
N GLN A 74 10.89 2.10 -3.38
CA GLN A 74 9.54 1.66 -3.74
C GLN A 74 8.55 1.77 -2.56
N PHE A 75 9.00 1.57 -1.33
CA PHE A 75 8.20 1.83 -0.13
C PHE A 75 7.82 3.31 -0.04
N GLU A 76 8.78 4.22 -0.21
CA GLU A 76 8.52 5.66 -0.23
C GLU A 76 7.51 6.04 -1.32
N MET A 77 7.70 5.53 -2.55
CA MET A 77 6.74 5.73 -3.65
C MET A 77 5.34 5.22 -3.28
N THR A 78 5.25 4.03 -2.66
CA THR A 78 3.97 3.43 -2.24
C THR A 78 3.27 4.29 -1.18
N VAL A 79 4.01 4.76 -0.17
CA VAL A 79 3.48 5.63 0.90
C VAL A 79 3.00 6.96 0.34
N ASN A 80 3.78 7.58 -0.54
CA ASN A 80 3.41 8.84 -1.18
C ASN A 80 2.14 8.67 -2.02
N TYR A 81 2.03 7.56 -2.76
CA TYR A 81 0.86 7.28 -3.57
C TYR A 81 -0.41 7.03 -2.75
N ILE A 82 -0.31 6.31 -1.63
CA ILE A 82 -1.45 6.13 -0.71
C ILE A 82 -1.97 7.49 -0.24
N ARG A 83 -1.07 8.40 0.15
CA ARG A 83 -1.42 9.75 0.61
C ARG A 83 -2.02 10.62 -0.50
N GLU A 84 -1.51 10.50 -1.71
CA GLU A 84 -2.06 11.18 -2.89
C GLU A 84 -3.50 10.74 -3.17
N LYS A 85 -3.77 9.44 -3.07
CA LYS A 85 -5.11 8.88 -3.34
C LYS A 85 -6.14 9.24 -2.29
N ASP A 86 -5.75 9.19 -1.02
CA ASP A 86 -6.63 9.60 0.06
C ASP A 86 -5.77 10.06 1.25
N PRO A 87 -5.67 11.37 1.52
CA PRO A 87 -4.83 11.90 2.60
C PRO A 87 -5.35 11.49 3.99
N THR A 88 -6.57 10.99 4.08
CA THR A 88 -7.13 10.48 5.33
C THR A 88 -6.78 9.01 5.56
N MET A 89 -6.22 8.32 4.58
CA MET A 89 -5.88 6.90 4.68
C MET A 89 -4.81 6.67 5.74
N PHE A 90 -5.02 5.66 6.59
CA PHE A 90 -3.99 5.27 7.53
C PHE A 90 -2.95 4.34 6.88
N ILE A 91 -1.70 4.50 7.31
CA ILE A 91 -0.60 3.61 6.93
C ILE A 91 -0.04 3.00 8.22
N ILE A 92 0.17 1.68 8.19
CA ILE A 92 0.73 0.90 9.29
C ILE A 92 1.95 0.16 8.74
N ALA A 93 3.16 0.53 9.15
CA ALA A 93 4.41 -0.08 8.72
C ALA A 93 5.30 -0.34 9.93
#